data_AF-A0A8S9PHF8-F1
#
_entry.id   AF-A0A8S9PHF8-F1
#
_cell.length_a   1.000
_cell.length_b   1.000
_cell.length_c   1.000
_cell.angle_alpha   90.00
_cell.angle_beta   90.00
_cell.angle_gamma   90.00
#
_symmetry.space_group_name_H-M   'P 1'
#
loop_
_entity.id
_entity.type
_entity.pdbx_description
1 polymer ?
#
loop_
_entity_poly.entity_id
_entity_poly.type
_entity_poly.pdbx_seq_one_letter_code
_entity_poly.pdbx_strand_id
1 'polypeptide(L)'
;MYELDDSIFAAAEELFDLPTDTKRKNVNEKPYHGYVGQMPVIPLHEGLGIDYVTNKEEAQRFTHLMWPRGNHQFWLPVTGRDDVVV
;
A
#
# COMPACT_ATOMS: atom_id res chain seq x y z
N MET A 1 -16.07 -18.36 4.48
CA MET A 1 -14.89 -17.93 5.26
C MET A 1 -13.69 -17.78 4.30
N TYR A 2 -13.83 -16.90 3.30
CA TYR A 2 -12.82 -16.55 2.28
C TYR A 2 -12.91 -15.06 1.84
N GLU A 3 -13.88 -14.29 2.35
CA GLU A 3 -14.15 -12.92 1.85
C GLU A 3 -13.07 -11.89 2.23
N LEU A 4 -12.29 -12.15 3.28
CA LEU A 4 -11.21 -11.24 3.69
C LEU A 4 -10.10 -11.20 2.62
N ASP A 5 -9.82 -12.32 1.98
CA ASP A 5 -8.75 -12.42 0.97
C ASP A 5 -9.12 -11.65 -0.30
N ASP A 6 -10.33 -11.84 -0.84
CA ASP A 6 -10.76 -11.19 -2.09
C ASP A 6 -10.77 -9.66 -1.98
N SER A 7 -11.21 -9.12 -0.84
CA SER A 7 -11.23 -7.67 -0.60
C SER A 7 -9.83 -7.05 -0.56
N ILE A 8 -8.85 -7.78 0.00
CA ILE A 8 -7.46 -7.34 0.08
C ILE A 8 -6.81 -7.37 -1.32
N PHE A 9 -7.07 -8.43 -2.10
CA PHE A 9 -6.54 -8.50 -3.47
C PHE A 9 -7.13 -7.43 -4.38
N ALA A 10 -8.43 -7.13 -4.26
CA ALA A 10 -9.06 -6.04 -5.00
C ALA A 10 -8.47 -4.66 -4.62
N ALA A 11 -8.24 -4.42 -3.32
CA ALA A 11 -7.60 -3.18 -2.85
C ALA A 11 -6.15 -3.07 -3.31
N ALA A 12 -5.42 -4.18 -3.39
CA ALA A 12 -4.07 -4.23 -3.93
C ALA A 12 -4.05 -3.93 -5.44
N GLU A 13 -4.99 -4.50 -6.20
CA GLU A 13 -5.15 -4.21 -7.64
C GLU A 13 -5.39 -2.71 -7.86
N GLU A 14 -6.33 -2.10 -7.12
CA GLU A 14 -6.57 -0.64 -7.16
C GLU A 14 -5.32 0.18 -6.82
N LEU A 15 -4.51 -0.28 -5.85
CA LEU A 15 -3.27 0.38 -5.46
C LEU A 15 -2.22 0.33 -6.58
N PHE A 16 -2.04 -0.82 -7.22
CA PHE A 16 -1.05 -1.00 -8.28
C PHE A 16 -1.48 -0.35 -9.61
N ASP A 17 -2.78 -0.16 -9.84
CA ASP A 17 -3.32 0.61 -10.98
C ASP A 17 -3.09 2.13 -10.87
N LEU A 18 -2.68 2.64 -9.70
CA LEU A 18 -2.32 4.05 -9.56
C LEU A 18 -1.11 4.41 -10.43
N PRO A 19 -1.04 5.67 -10.92
CA PRO A 19 0.13 6.16 -11.64
C PRO A 19 1.41 5.96 -10.82
N THR A 20 2.49 5.53 -11.46
CA THR A 20 3.79 5.32 -10.81
C THR A 20 4.26 6.53 -10.02
N ASP A 21 4.05 7.75 -10.53
CA ASP A 21 4.40 8.99 -9.82
C ASP A 21 3.60 9.20 -8.53
N THR A 22 2.39 8.65 -8.42
CA THR A 22 1.61 8.63 -7.17
C THR A 22 2.22 7.63 -6.20
N LYS A 23 2.47 6.40 -6.65
CA LYS A 23 3.07 5.32 -5.84
C LYS A 23 4.44 5.75 -5.29
N ARG A 24 5.28 6.41 -6.10
CA ARG A 24 6.60 6.96 -5.72
C ARG A 24 6.57 8.02 -4.61
N LYS A 25 5.40 8.61 -4.30
CA LYS A 25 5.26 9.50 -3.15
C LYS A 25 5.33 8.75 -1.83
N ASN A 26 5.09 7.43 -1.82
CA ASN A 26 5.28 6.59 -0.65
C ASN A 26 6.78 6.44 -0.37
N VAL A 27 7.32 7.37 0.43
CA VAL A 27 8.72 7.39 0.85
C VAL A 27 8.81 6.99 2.32
N ASN A 28 9.79 6.15 2.63
CA ASN A 28 10.10 5.73 3.99
C ASN A 28 11.62 5.81 4.20
N GLU A 29 12.03 6.22 5.40
CA GLU A 29 13.45 6.24 5.79
C GLU A 29 14.02 4.83 5.93
N LYS A 30 13.18 3.86 6.30
CA LYS A 30 13.54 2.44 6.34
C LYS A 30 13.68 1.91 4.91
N PRO A 31 14.84 1.31 4.55
CA PRO A 31 15.04 0.72 3.24
C PRO A 31 13.95 -0.32 2.93
N TYR A 32 13.39 -0.28 1.72
CA TYR A 32 12.34 -1.20 1.22
C TYR A 32 10.95 -1.08 1.86
N HIS A 33 10.69 -0.07 2.70
CA HIS A 33 9.39 0.16 3.34
C HIS A 33 8.56 1.28 2.69
N GLY A 34 9.02 1.81 1.55
CA GLY A 34 8.26 2.72 0.70
C GLY A 34 7.91 2.07 -0.63
N TYR A 35 7.78 2.86 -1.69
CA TYR A 35 7.70 2.34 -3.05
C TYR A 35 9.02 1.70 -3.49
N VAL A 36 8.93 0.46 -3.98
CA VAL A 36 10.03 -0.28 -4.60
C VAL A 36 9.59 -0.74 -5.97
N GLY A 37 10.09 -0.13 -7.03
CA GLY A 37 9.75 -0.50 -8.40
C GLY A 37 10.68 0.14 -9.41
N GLN A 38 10.60 -0.33 -10.67
CA GLN A 38 11.41 0.17 -11.79
C GLN A 38 12.93 0.09 -11.55
N MET A 39 13.38 -0.83 -10.69
CA MET A 39 14.80 -1.06 -10.47
C MET A 39 15.36 -1.93 -11.60
N PRO A 40 16.42 -1.51 -12.31
CA PRO A 40 16.98 -2.29 -13.42
C PRO A 40 17.44 -3.70 -13.02
N VAL A 41 17.80 -3.89 -11.75
CA VAL A 41 18.23 -5.19 -11.20
C VAL A 41 17.07 -6.17 -10.95
N ILE A 42 15.84 -5.67 -10.78
CA ILE A 42 14.62 -6.46 -10.56
C ILE A 42 13.45 -5.89 -11.37
N PRO A 43 13.52 -5.92 -12.72
CA PRO A 43 12.62 -5.17 -13.60
C PRO A 43 11.14 -5.61 -13.55
N LEU A 44 10.87 -6.80 -13.01
CA LEU A 44 9.53 -7.36 -12.86
C LEU A 44 8.92 -7.16 -11.46
N HIS A 45 9.67 -6.56 -10.54
CA HIS A 45 9.23 -6.37 -9.16
C HIS A 45 8.69 -4.95 -8.96
N GLU A 46 7.48 -4.86 -8.41
CA GLU A 46 6.90 -3.65 -7.85
C GLU A 46 6.29 -4.00 -6.49
N GLY A 47 6.47 -3.13 -5.49
CA GLY A 47 5.91 -3.34 -4.15
C GLY A 47 5.81 -2.03 -3.37
N LEU A 48 4.92 -2.00 -2.38
CA LEU A 48 4.73 -0.86 -1.48
C LEU A 48 4.66 -1.35 -0.03
N GLY A 49 5.53 -0.78 0.81
CA GLY A 49 5.44 -0.96 2.26
C GLY A 49 4.49 0.05 2.92
N ILE A 50 3.74 -0.41 3.92
CA ILE A 50 2.96 0.42 4.84
C ILE A 50 3.37 0.05 6.27
N ASP A 51 4.09 0.93 6.93
CA ASP A 51 4.48 0.77 8.34
C ASP A 51 3.29 1.09 9.25
N TYR A 52 3.19 0.38 10.38
CA TYR A 52 2.19 0.63 11.41
C TYR A 52 0.76 0.64 10.87
N VAL A 53 0.42 -0.26 9.95
CA VAL A 53 -0.90 -0.30 9.29
C VAL A 53 -2.05 -0.54 10.29
N THR A 54 -1.74 -1.12 11.46
CA THR A 54 -2.68 -1.28 12.58
C THR A 54 -2.98 0.05 13.31
N ASN A 55 -2.16 1.08 13.10
CA ASN A 55 -2.43 2.44 13.53
C ASN A 55 -3.33 3.14 12.49
N LYS A 56 -4.54 3.53 12.92
CA LYS A 56 -5.52 4.22 12.10
C LYS A 56 -4.98 5.50 11.46
N GLU A 57 -4.17 6.27 12.17
CA GLU A 57 -3.63 7.54 11.66
C GLU A 57 -2.64 7.30 10.52
N GLU A 58 -1.78 6.29 10.64
CA GLU A 58 -0.82 5.92 9.59
C GLU A 58 -1.54 5.32 8.38
N ALA A 59 -2.54 4.45 8.59
CA ALA A 59 -3.39 3.93 7.52
C ALA A 59 -4.12 5.07 6.77
N GLN A 60 -4.64 6.06 7.49
CA GLN A 60 -5.27 7.23 6.90
C GLN A 60 -4.27 8.11 6.14
N ARG A 61 -3.06 8.32 6.69
CA ARG A 61 -1.99 9.08 6.05
C ARG A 61 -1.59 8.46 4.72
N PHE A 62 -1.35 7.14 4.71
CA PHE A 62 -1.05 6.39 3.49
C PHE A 62 -2.16 6.50 2.46
N THR A 63 -3.41 6.29 2.88
CA THR A 63 -4.52 6.28 1.93
C THR A 63 -4.80 7.68 1.37
N HIS A 64 -4.64 8.75 2.16
CA HIS A 64 -4.72 10.13 1.65
C HIS A 64 -3.59 10.46 0.65
N LEU A 65 -2.40 9.89 0.86
CA LEU A 65 -1.28 10.05 -0.05
C LEU A 65 -1.53 9.40 -1.41
N MET A 66 -2.09 8.18 -1.40
CA MET A 66 -2.40 7.40 -2.61
C MET A 66 -3.66 7.92 -3.32
N TRP A 67 -4.70 8.29 -2.56
CA TRP A 67 -5.95 8.84 -3.07
C TRP A 67 -6.30 10.16 -2.38
N PRO A 68 -5.79 11.31 -2.88
CA PRO A 68 -6.10 12.62 -2.29
C PRO A 68 -7.58 13.00 -2.33
N ARG A 69 -8.37 12.36 -3.19
CA ARG A 69 -9.84 12.50 -3.28
C ARG A 69 -10.60 11.47 -2.43
N GLY A 70 -9.88 10.63 -1.68
CA GLY A 70 -10.39 9.58 -0.80
C GLY A 70 -10.50 8.20 -1.49
N ASN A 71 -10.26 7.12 -0.73
CA ASN A 71 -10.63 5.74 -1.08
C ASN A 71 -11.16 5.02 0.16
N HIS A 72 -12.49 5.05 0.36
CA HIS A 72 -13.11 4.53 1.59
C HIS A 72 -12.98 3.02 1.82
N GLN A 73 -12.64 2.27 0.77
CA GLN A 73 -12.54 0.81 0.83
C GLN A 73 -11.16 0.35 1.33
N PHE A 74 -10.12 1.17 1.19
CA PHE A 74 -8.74 0.77 1.48
C PHE A 74 -8.39 0.69 2.98
N TRP A 75 -9.07 1.46 3.85
CA TRP A 75 -8.82 1.48 5.30
C TRP A 75 -9.72 0.55 6.12
N LEU A 76 -10.39 -0.42 5.50
CA LEU A 76 -11.01 -1.50 6.25
C LEU A 76 -9.90 -2.33 6.93
N PRO A 77 -10.05 -2.70 8.21
CA PRO A 77 -8.91 -3.02 9.04
C PRO A 77 -8.29 -4.36 8.62
N VAL A 78 -7.03 -4.33 8.19
CA VAL A 78 -6.18 -5.53 8.13
C VAL A 78 -5.82 -5.88 9.58
N THR A 79 -6.70 -6.61 10.27
CA THR A 79 -6.38 -7.10 11.61
C THR A 79 -5.39 -8.27 11.47
N GLY A 80 -4.10 -8.06 11.73
CA GLY A 80 -3.20 -9.19 11.99
C GLY A 80 -1.70 -9.05 11.79
N ARG A 81 -1.15 -7.99 11.18
CA ARG A 81 0.31 -7.78 11.09
C ARG A 81 0.64 -6.29 11.15
N ASP A 82 1.67 -5.95 11.92
CA ASP A 82 2.07 -4.56 12.19
C ASP A 82 2.67 -3.86 10.96
N ASP A 83 3.14 -4.64 9.98
CA ASP A 83 3.63 -4.17 8.68
C ASP A 83 3.01 -5.02 7.55
N VAL A 84 2.52 -4.36 6.50
CA VAL A 84 2.08 -5.03 5.27
C VAL A 84 2.95 -4.49 4.13
N VAL A 85 3.68 -5.40 3.49
CA VAL A 85 4.24 -5.19 2.16
C VAL A 85 3.22 -5.77 1.19
N VAL A 86 2.66 -4.92 0.35
CA VAL A 86 1.81 -5.32 -0.78
C VAL A 86 2.67 -5.47 -2.02
#